data_AF-A0A949M1X0-F1
#
_entry.id   AF-A0A949M1X0-F1
#
_cell.length_a   1.000
_cell.length_b   1.000
_cell.length_c   1.000
_cell.angle_alpha   90.00
_cell.angle_beta   90.00
_cell.angle_gamma   90.00
#
_symmetry.space_group_name_H-M   'P 1'
#
loop_
_entity.id
_entity.type
_entity.pdbx_description
1 polymer ?
#
loop_
_entity_poly.entity_id
_entity_poly.type
_entity_poly.pdbx_seq_one_letter_code
_entity_poly.pdbx_strand_id
1 'polypeptide(L)'
;MARRAYPISVRARIALARLAELGGADRLPQVLTSREAHAVLGRTWFHALLRRDALPGIQMVRNGVWRADRDTFVAWLWEMSSADEDTDVLDQPAERTVAP
;
A
#
# COMPACT_ATOMS: atom_id res chain seq x y z
N MET A 1 -3.02 19.74 18.52
CA MET A 1 -2.12 18.58 18.33
C MET A 1 -2.11 18.19 16.85
N ALA A 2 -1.01 18.44 16.14
CA ALA A 2 -0.89 18.01 14.74
C ALA A 2 -0.67 16.48 14.70
N ARG A 3 -1.59 15.73 14.08
CA ARG A 3 -1.37 14.30 13.78
C ARG A 3 -0.20 14.22 12.79
N ARG A 4 0.96 13.70 13.22
CA ARG A 4 2.06 13.37 12.31
C ARG A 4 1.52 12.48 11.20
N ALA A 5 1.67 12.91 9.95
CA ALA A 5 1.33 12.09 8.80
C ALA A 5 2.36 10.97 8.71
N TYR A 6 1.94 9.72 8.93
CA TYR A 6 2.79 8.56 8.68
C TYR A 6 3.14 8.44 7.19
N PRO A 7 4.40 8.10 6.85
CA PRO A 7 4.81 7.75 5.49
C PRO A 7 3.92 6.67 4.87
N ILE A 8 3.89 6.61 3.53
CA ILE A 8 3.04 5.65 2.81
C ILE A 8 3.48 4.21 3.07
N SER A 9 4.79 3.94 3.17
CA SER A 9 5.33 2.60 3.49
C SER A 9 4.86 2.09 4.85
N VAL A 10 4.87 2.96 5.87
CA VAL A 10 4.42 2.61 7.22
C VAL A 10 2.94 2.23 7.21
N ARG A 11 2.11 2.99 6.47
CA ARG A 11 0.68 2.68 6.32
C ARG A 11 0.44 1.38 5.56
N ALA A 12 1.20 1.13 4.51
CA ALA A 12 1.13 -0.10 3.73
C ALA A 12 1.53 -1.34 4.57
N ARG A 13 2.62 -1.24 5.35
CA ARG A 13 3.01 -2.31 6.30
C ARG A 13 1.93 -2.60 7.35
N ILE A 14 1.31 -1.55 7.91
CA ILE A 14 0.18 -1.72 8.85
C ILE A 14 -1.01 -2.43 8.16
N ALA A 15 -1.30 -2.09 6.91
CA ALA A 15 -2.36 -2.73 6.15
C ALA A 15 -2.05 -4.20 5.81
N LEU A 16 -0.79 -4.54 5.49
CA LEU A 16 -0.35 -5.92 5.31
C LEU A 16 -0.49 -6.73 6.61
N ALA A 17 -0.13 -6.15 7.76
CA ALA A 17 -0.32 -6.81 9.06
C ALA A 17 -1.81 -7.10 9.33
N ARG A 18 -2.70 -6.14 9.05
CA ARG A 18 -4.16 -6.35 9.14
C ARG A 18 -4.67 -7.40 8.18
N LEU A 19 -4.15 -7.42 6.96
CA LEU A 19 -4.50 -8.45 5.99
C LEU A 19 -4.14 -9.85 6.52
N ALA A 20 -2.97 -10.00 7.14
CA ALA A 20 -2.58 -11.25 7.79
C ALA A 20 -3.52 -11.62 8.95
N GLU A 21 -3.93 -10.66 9.78
CA GLU A 21 -4.92 -10.88 10.85
C GLU A 21 -6.29 -11.32 10.34
N LEU A 22 -6.68 -10.90 9.13
CA LEU A 22 -7.92 -11.32 8.45
C LEU A 22 -7.80 -12.73 7.80
N GLY A 23 -6.66 -13.40 7.97
CA GLY A 23 -6.38 -14.73 7.42
C GLY A 23 -5.68 -14.70 6.05
N GLY A 24 -5.11 -13.56 5.66
CA GLY A 24 -4.32 -13.41 4.45
C GLY A 24 -5.14 -13.12 3.19
N ALA A 25 -4.44 -12.97 2.06
CA ALA A 25 -5.05 -12.68 0.77
C ALA A 25 -6.07 -13.74 0.35
N ASP A 26 -5.85 -15.02 0.67
CA ASP A 26 -6.73 -16.13 0.26
C ASP A 26 -8.15 -16.04 0.82
N ARG A 27 -8.34 -15.29 1.92
CA ARG A 27 -9.66 -15.05 2.51
C ARG A 27 -10.44 -13.93 1.83
N LEU A 28 -9.77 -13.13 0.99
CA LEU A 28 -10.40 -12.07 0.23
C LEU A 28 -11.05 -12.63 -1.05
N PRO A 29 -12.18 -12.05 -1.49
CA PRO A 29 -12.76 -12.37 -2.80
C PRO A 29 -11.80 -11.99 -3.92
N GLN A 30 -11.88 -12.71 -5.06
CA GLN A 30 -11.03 -12.44 -6.23
C GLN A 30 -11.18 -10.99 -6.74
N VAL A 31 -12.39 -10.42 -6.64
CA VAL A 31 -12.65 -9.02 -6.96
C VAL A 31 -13.00 -8.30 -5.67
N LEU A 32 -12.14 -7.37 -5.28
CA LEU A 32 -12.30 -6.53 -4.12
C LEU A 32 -13.26 -5.38 -4.42
N THR A 33 -13.99 -4.95 -3.39
CA THR A 33 -14.77 -3.73 -3.40
C THR A 33 -14.27 -2.77 -2.33
N SER A 34 -14.88 -1.59 -2.24
CA SER A 34 -14.61 -0.64 -1.15
C SER A 34 -14.77 -1.28 0.24
N ARG A 35 -15.63 -2.28 0.41
CA ARG A 35 -15.82 -2.96 1.71
C ARG A 35 -14.54 -3.66 2.18
N GLU A 36 -13.96 -4.50 1.33
CA GLU A 36 -12.75 -5.25 1.65
C GLU A 36 -11.55 -4.31 1.79
N ALA A 37 -11.44 -3.33 0.89
CA ALA A 37 -10.39 -2.31 0.98
C ALA A 37 -10.49 -1.48 2.26
N HIS A 38 -11.69 -1.16 2.74
CA HIS A 38 -11.87 -0.48 4.04
C HIS A 38 -11.42 -1.33 5.22
N ALA A 39 -11.63 -2.64 5.19
CA ALA A 39 -11.19 -3.54 6.26
C ALA A 39 -9.65 -3.57 6.36
N VAL A 40 -8.97 -3.56 5.22
CA VAL A 40 -7.51 -3.62 5.14
C VAL A 40 -6.87 -2.23 5.39
N LEU A 41 -7.24 -1.22 4.60
CA LEU A 41 -6.61 0.10 4.61
C LEU A 41 -7.18 1.04 5.68
N GLY A 42 -8.41 0.79 6.11
CA GLY A 42 -9.20 1.75 6.88
C GLY A 42 -9.83 2.83 6.00
N ARG A 43 -11.04 3.25 6.38
CA ARG A 43 -11.89 4.17 5.60
C ARG A 43 -11.21 5.50 5.25
N THR A 44 -10.51 6.11 6.19
CA THR A 44 -9.88 7.43 5.99
C THR A 44 -8.75 7.36 4.96
N TRP A 45 -7.89 6.34 5.05
CA TRP A 45 -6.76 6.22 4.14
C TRP A 45 -7.21 5.80 2.74
N PHE A 46 -8.17 4.87 2.65
CA PHE A 46 -8.83 4.50 1.39
C PHE A 46 -9.37 5.73 0.64
N HIS A 47 -10.18 6.57 1.30
CA HIS A 47 -10.71 7.77 0.64
C HIS A 47 -9.64 8.79 0.26
N ALA A 48 -8.55 8.88 1.03
CA ALA A 48 -7.43 9.75 0.67
C ALA A 48 -6.71 9.27 -0.60
N LEU A 49 -6.50 7.95 -0.73
CA LEU A 49 -5.90 7.34 -1.93
C LEU A 49 -6.83 7.45 -3.14
N LEU A 50 -8.13 7.19 -2.95
CA LEU A 50 -9.14 7.30 -4.00
C LEU A 50 -9.22 8.72 -4.58
N ARG A 51 -9.12 9.76 -3.74
CA ARG A 51 -9.11 11.17 -4.20
C ARG A 51 -7.84 11.56 -4.96
N ARG A 52 -6.76 10.80 -4.77
CA ARG A 52 -5.45 11.03 -5.40
C ARG A 52 -5.21 10.13 -6.61
N ASP A 53 -6.20 9.34 -7.00
CA ASP A 53 -6.08 8.34 -8.07
C ASP A 53 -4.90 7.36 -7.85
N ALA A 54 -4.66 7.02 -6.58
CA ALA A 54 -3.52 6.22 -6.15
C ALA A 54 -3.89 4.77 -5.80
N LEU A 55 -5.16 4.39 -5.94
CA LEU A 55 -5.61 3.00 -5.75
C LEU A 55 -5.52 2.24 -7.07
N PRO A 56 -5.07 0.97 -7.05
CA PRO A 56 -5.09 0.13 -8.23
C PRO A 56 -6.55 -0.21 -8.62
N GLY A 57 -6.75 -0.59 -9.88
CA GLY A 57 -8.03 -1.06 -10.39
C GLY A 57 -8.89 0.03 -11.02
N ILE A 58 -10.20 -0.25 -11.14
CA ILE A 58 -11.14 0.58 -11.90
C ILE A 58 -12.09 1.29 -10.93
N GLN A 59 -12.17 2.61 -11.07
CA GLN A 59 -13.12 3.46 -10.39
C GLN A 59 -14.31 3.78 -11.32
N MET A 60 -15.48 3.22 -11.07
CA MET A 60 -16.68 3.55 -11.85
C MET A 60 -17.48 4.65 -11.14
N VAL A 61 -17.70 5.80 -11.79
CA VAL A 61 -18.54 6.92 -11.30
C VAL A 61 -19.95 6.80 -11.91
N ARG A 62 -21.07 6.90 -11.17
CA ARG A 62 -21.67 8.13 -10.59
C ARG A 62 -22.15 7.95 -9.13
N ASN A 63 -22.14 6.71 -8.62
CA ASN A 63 -22.47 6.30 -7.25
C ASN A 63 -21.35 5.38 -6.68
N GLY A 64 -20.09 5.73 -6.97
CA GLY A 64 -19.08 4.80 -7.43
C GLY A 64 -18.60 3.70 -6.48
N VAL A 65 -18.67 2.46 -6.99
CA VAL A 65 -18.02 1.29 -6.41
C VAL A 65 -16.61 1.22 -6.99
N TRP A 66 -15.60 1.29 -6.13
CA TRP A 66 -14.23 0.94 -6.50
C TRP A 66 -14.12 -0.58 -6.58
N ARG A 67 -13.43 -1.09 -7.59
CA ARG A 67 -13.11 -2.52 -7.72
C ARG A 67 -11.68 -2.72 -8.18
N ALA A 68 -11.03 -3.73 -7.61
CA ALA A 68 -9.74 -4.21 -8.07
C ALA A 68 -9.71 -5.73 -8.01
N ASP A 69 -8.93 -6.33 -8.91
CA ASP A 69 -8.51 -7.70 -8.73
C ASP A 69 -7.67 -7.82 -7.45
N ARG A 70 -7.85 -8.92 -6.72
CA ARG A 70 -7.21 -9.18 -5.44
C ARG A 70 -5.70 -9.18 -5.55
N ASP A 71 -5.17 -9.90 -6.53
CA ASP A 71 -3.73 -10.12 -6.64
C ASP A 71 -3.05 -8.82 -7.04
N THR A 72 -3.70 -8.03 -7.90
CA THR A 72 -3.29 -6.64 -8.23
C THR A 72 -3.25 -5.74 -7.00
N PHE A 73 -4.29 -5.79 -6.15
CA PHE A 73 -4.33 -4.97 -4.94
C PHE A 73 -3.25 -5.36 -3.93
N VAL A 74 -3.01 -6.66 -3.74
CA VAL A 74 -2.00 -7.17 -2.80
C VAL A 74 -0.59 -6.83 -3.30
N ALA A 75 -0.32 -7.00 -4.60
CA ALA A 75 0.95 -6.61 -5.21
C ALA A 75 1.24 -5.12 -5.03
N TRP A 76 0.27 -4.26 -5.36
CA TRP A 76 0.36 -2.82 -5.13
C TRP A 76 0.65 -2.48 -3.66
N LEU A 77 0.01 -3.18 -2.71
CA LEU A 77 0.23 -2.93 -1.29
C LEU A 77 1.65 -3.31 -0.85
N TRP A 78 2.21 -4.38 -1.39
CA TRP A 78 3.61 -4.77 -1.19
C TRP A 78 4.58 -3.73 -1.78
N GLU A 79 4.35 -3.28 -3.01
CA GLU A 79 5.17 -2.23 -3.64
C GLU A 79 5.19 -0.95 -2.79
N MET A 80 4.03 -0.51 -2.32
CA MET A 80 3.93 0.67 -1.43
C MET A 80 4.65 0.47 -0.10
N SER A 81 4.75 -0.77 0.39
CA SER A 81 5.42 -1.09 1.65
C SER A 81 6.95 -0.95 1.56
N SER A 82 7.51 -1.09 0.35
CA SER A 82 8.95 -0.98 0.07
C SER A 82 9.36 0.38 -0.53
N ALA A 83 8.40 1.28 -0.80
CA ALA A 83 8.64 2.54 -1.50
C ALA A 83 9.63 3.52 -0.83
N ASP A 84 9.91 3.37 0.47
CA ASP A 84 10.90 4.19 1.18
C ASP A 84 12.31 3.53 1.23
N GLU A 85 12.42 2.23 0.97
CA GLU A 85 13.71 1.49 1.05
C GLU A 85 14.61 1.74 -0.17
N ASP A 86 14.04 2.15 -1.31
CA ASP A 86 14.78 2.46 -2.53
C ASP A 86 15.62 3.75 -2.46
N THR A 87 15.47 4.56 -1.39
CA THR A 87 16.22 5.82 -1.26
C THR A 87 17.58 5.64 -0.55
N ASP A 88 17.86 4.48 0.06
CA ASP A 88 19.04 4.27 0.93
C ASP A 88 20.22 3.54 0.24
N VAL A 89 20.09 3.13 -1.02
CA VAL A 89 21.12 2.31 -1.72
C VAL A 89 22.09 3.16 -2.57
N LEU A 90 21.89 4.47 -2.69
CA LEU A 90 22.72 5.34 -3.54
C LEU A 90 23.77 6.21 -2.81
N ASP A 91 23.97 6.04 -1.50
CA ASP A 91 25.03 6.73 -0.74
C ASP A 91 26.03 5.74 -0.12
N GLN A 92 26.57 4.81 -0.92
CA GLN A 92 27.84 4.16 -0.57
C GLN A 92 28.97 4.96 -1.21
N PRO A 93 29.79 5.71 -0.44
CA PRO A 93 31.06 6.16 -0.98
C PRO A 93 31.86 4.89 -1.29
N ALA A 94 32.27 4.73 -2.55
CA ALA A 94 33.21 3.70 -2.93
C ALA A 94 34.51 3.90 -2.14
N GLU A 95 34.63 3.25 -0.98
CA GLU A 95 35.87 3.24 -0.23
C GLU A 95 36.91 2.50 -1.06
N ARG A 96 37.82 3.33 -1.59
CA ARG A 96 39.03 3.00 -2.31
C ARG A 96 39.71 1.78 -1.71
N THR A 97 39.92 0.77 -2.55
CA THR A 97 41.00 -0.19 -2.40
C THR A 97 42.33 0.56 -2.17
N VAL A 98 42.85 0.51 -0.96
CA VAL A 98 44.27 0.75 -0.68
C VAL A 98 44.81 -0.55 -0.11
N ALA A 99 45.45 -1.32 -0.98
CA ALA A 99 46.27 -2.46 -0.60
C ALA A 99 47.65 -1.98 -0.14
N PRO A 100 48.24 -2.57 0.90
CA PRO A 100 49.67 -2.78 1.00
C PRO A 100 50.11 -4.06 0.28
#